data_AF-A0A8D5JCH8-F1
#
_entry.id   AF-A0A8D5JCH8-F1
#
_cell.length_a   1.000
_cell.length_b   1.000
_cell.length_c   1.000
_cell.angle_alpha   90.00
_cell.angle_beta   90.00
_cell.angle_gamma   90.00
#
_symmetry.space_group_name_H-M   'P 1'
#
loop_
_entity.id
_entity.type
_entity.pdbx_description
1 polymer ?
#
loop_
_entity_poly.entity_id
_entity_poly.type
_entity_poly.pdbx_seq_one_letter_code
_entity_poly.pdbx_strand_id
1 'polypeptide(L)'
;MKLFQSKKNAPPMDRTESLACTPCHLPDIDWKRMDNGVIRIEYPLNIKPFFLQIARRFQREQELQPTKKLELDELGATLWCMIDGKKNVKTLIEEFAETKRFSIQEAEQSVTAFLRELGRRGVIVLRKP
;
A
#
# COMPACT_ATOMS: atom_id res chain seq x y z
N MET A 1 13.28 -35.19 -7.14
CA MET A 1 13.17 -34.12 -6.12
C MET A 1 12.72 -32.84 -6.81
N LYS A 2 11.42 -32.55 -6.81
CA LYS A 2 10.84 -31.31 -7.36
C LYS A 2 10.09 -30.65 -6.23
N LEU A 3 10.28 -29.36 -5.99
CA LEU A 3 9.31 -28.44 -5.37
C LEU A 3 9.87 -27.01 -5.41
N PHE A 4 10.00 -26.47 -6.63
CA PHE A 4 9.95 -25.02 -6.84
C PHE A 4 8.53 -24.70 -7.30
N GLN A 5 7.68 -24.26 -6.37
CA GLN A 5 6.37 -23.72 -6.74
C GLN A 5 6.59 -22.33 -7.35
N SER A 6 6.51 -22.27 -8.68
CA SER A 6 6.51 -21.01 -9.41
C SER A 6 5.27 -20.22 -9.00
N LYS A 7 5.49 -18.96 -8.59
CA LYS A 7 4.45 -17.97 -8.29
C LYS A 7 3.59 -17.86 -9.55
N LYS A 8 2.34 -18.38 -9.50
CA LYS A 8 1.42 -18.28 -10.63
C LYS A 8 1.28 -16.80 -11.00
N ASN A 9 1.78 -16.42 -12.17
CA ASN A 9 1.50 -15.12 -12.77
C ASN A 9 -0.03 -15.04 -12.88
N ALA A 10 -0.64 -14.17 -12.08
CA ALA A 10 -2.04 -13.83 -12.28
C ALA A 10 -2.19 -13.33 -13.73
N PRO A 11 -3.25 -13.71 -14.45
CA PRO A 11 -3.52 -13.13 -15.77
C PRO A 11 -3.50 -11.60 -15.64
N PRO A 12 -3.03 -10.87 -16.68
CA PRO A 12 -3.07 -9.41 -16.65
C PRO A 12 -4.52 -9.00 -16.35
N MET A 13 -4.74 -8.36 -15.20
CA MET A 13 -6.07 -7.94 -14.79
C MET A 13 -6.61 -7.00 -15.85
N ASP A 14 -7.83 -7.26 -16.32
CA ASP A 14 -8.51 -6.33 -17.21
C ASP A 14 -8.65 -4.98 -16.50
N ARG A 15 -8.58 -3.87 -17.25
CA ARG A 15 -8.67 -2.52 -16.67
C ARG A 15 -9.97 -2.38 -15.86
N THR A 16 -11.07 -2.90 -16.39
CA THR A 16 -12.38 -2.91 -15.73
C THR A 16 -12.34 -3.67 -14.41
N GLU A 17 -11.67 -4.82 -14.38
CA GLU A 17 -11.52 -5.66 -13.18
C GLU A 17 -10.69 -4.95 -12.09
N SER A 18 -9.64 -4.23 -12.50
CA SER A 18 -8.80 -3.44 -11.58
C SER A 18 -9.57 -2.29 -10.93
N LEU A 19 -10.43 -1.62 -11.70
CA LEU A 19 -11.28 -0.52 -11.22
C LEU A 19 -12.40 -1.00 -10.30
N ALA A 20 -12.83 -2.26 -10.42
CA ALA A 20 -13.85 -2.87 -9.56
C ALA A 20 -13.31 -3.34 -8.20
N CYS A 21 -11.99 -3.42 -8.03
CA CYS A 21 -11.39 -3.83 -6.76
C CYS A 21 -11.60 -2.79 -5.64
N THR A 22 -11.59 -3.25 -4.39
CA THR A 22 -11.72 -2.40 -3.20
C THR A 22 -10.38 -2.31 -2.46
N PRO A 23 -9.71 -1.15 -2.43
CA PRO A 23 -8.51 -0.95 -1.64
C PRO A 23 -8.82 -0.99 -0.15
N CYS A 24 -7.96 -1.67 0.62
CA CYS A 24 -8.07 -1.77 2.07
C CYS A 24 -6.69 -1.56 2.71
N HIS A 25 -6.64 -0.84 3.82
CA HIS A 25 -5.45 -0.79 4.67
C HIS A 25 -5.19 -2.15 5.30
N LEU A 26 -3.91 -2.49 5.45
CA LEU A 26 -3.56 -3.64 6.28
C LEU A 26 -3.75 -3.28 7.76
N PRO A 27 -4.34 -4.16 8.59
CA PRO A 27 -4.59 -3.88 10.01
C PRO A 27 -3.31 -3.60 10.82
N ASP A 28 -2.20 -4.25 10.46
CA ASP A 28 -0.91 -4.17 11.17
C ASP A 28 -0.09 -2.92 10.79
N ILE A 29 -0.74 -1.85 10.35
CA ILE A 29 -0.06 -0.64 9.88
C ILE A 29 -0.43 0.53 10.77
N ASP A 30 0.60 1.04 11.45
CA ASP A 30 0.50 2.27 12.22
C ASP A 30 0.65 3.46 11.28
N TRP A 31 -0.31 4.38 11.30
CA TRP A 31 -0.20 5.64 10.60
C TRP A 31 -0.62 6.79 11.51
N LYS A 32 0.04 7.94 11.34
CA LYS A 32 -0.21 9.15 12.11
C LYS A 32 -0.26 10.35 11.19
N ARG A 33 -1.17 11.27 11.48
CA ARG A 33 -1.17 12.59 10.87
C ARG A 33 -0.22 13.50 11.64
N MET A 34 0.71 14.10 10.93
CA MET A 34 1.71 15.01 11.49
C MET A 34 1.19 16.45 11.48
N ASP A 35 1.78 17.32 12.30
CA ASP A 35 1.36 18.72 12.46
C ASP A 35 1.51 19.55 11.17
N ASN A 36 2.35 19.10 10.25
CA ASN A 36 2.55 19.70 8.92
C ASN A 36 1.50 19.26 7.88
N GLY A 37 0.48 18.48 8.27
CA GLY A 37 -0.59 18.00 7.39
C GLY A 37 -0.24 16.74 6.58
N VAL A 38 1.00 16.26 6.67
CA VAL A 38 1.50 15.04 6.00
C VAL A 38 1.07 13.81 6.80
N ILE A 39 0.78 12.69 6.12
CA ILE A 39 0.52 11.41 6.79
C ILE A 39 1.79 10.58 6.76
N ARG A 40 2.20 10.09 7.93
CA ARG A 40 3.31 9.16 8.07
C ARG A 40 2.78 7.76 8.36
N ILE A 41 3.17 6.82 7.52
CA ILE A 41 2.87 5.39 7.63
C ILE A 41 4.13 4.67 8.09
N GLU A 42 4.02 3.89 9.15
CA GLU A 42 5.07 3.04 9.68
C GLU A 42 4.67 1.57 9.50
N TYR A 43 5.51 0.80 8.80
CA TYR A 43 5.21 -0.60 8.47
C TYR A 43 6.42 -1.51 8.74
N PRO A 44 6.20 -2.74 9.22
CA PRO A 44 7.28 -3.66 9.53
C PRO A 44 8.00 -4.14 8.27
N LEU A 45 9.33 -4.19 8.31
CA LEU A 45 10.10 -4.84 7.25
C LEU A 45 10.08 -6.36 7.43
N ASN A 46 9.51 -7.06 6.45
CA ASN A 46 9.70 -8.50 6.32
C ASN A 46 11.16 -8.80 5.91
N ILE A 47 12.06 -8.88 6.90
CA ILE A 47 13.44 -9.33 6.69
C ILE A 47 13.47 -10.85 6.59
N LYS A 48 14.22 -11.38 5.61
CA LYS A 48 14.43 -12.81 5.48
C LYS A 48 15.15 -13.37 6.72
N PRO A 49 14.75 -14.56 7.23
CA PRO A 49 15.29 -15.14 8.46
C PRO A 49 16.82 -15.32 8.46
N PHE A 50 17.43 -15.48 7.28
CA PHE A 50 18.88 -15.59 7.14
C PHE A 50 19.65 -14.32 7.57
N PHE A 51 19.12 -13.12 7.31
CA PHE A 51 19.75 -11.88 7.76
C PHE A 51 19.59 -11.66 9.26
N LEU A 52 18.44 -12.06 9.82
CA LEU A 52 18.23 -12.07 11.28
C LEU A 52 19.21 -13.02 11.97
N GLN A 53 19.52 -14.17 11.38
CA GLN A 53 20.50 -15.12 11.93
C GLN A 53 21.93 -14.56 11.95
N ILE A 54 22.31 -13.74 10.96
CA ILE A 54 23.62 -13.07 10.92
C ILE A 54 23.67 -11.93 11.96
N ALA A 55 22.61 -11.11 12.05
CA ALA A 55 22.53 -10.02 13.01
C ALA A 55 22.52 -10.51 14.47
N ARG A 56 21.82 -11.63 14.77
CA ARG A 56 21.79 -12.28 16.10
C ARG A 56 23.17 -12.73 16.57
N ARG A 57 24.09 -13.03 15.64
CA ARG A 57 25.47 -13.43 15.99
C ARG A 57 26.36 -12.25 16.37
N PHE A 58 25.95 -11.03 16.01
CA PHE A 58 26.71 -9.80 16.28
C PHE A 58 26.12 -8.92 17.39
N GLN A 59 24.82 -9.02 17.70
CA GLN A 59 24.20 -8.20 18.75
C GLN A 59 23.26 -9.02 19.64
N ARG A 60 23.54 -8.97 20.95
CA ARG A 60 22.65 -9.43 22.02
C ARG A 60 21.41 -8.54 22.07
N GLU A 61 20.24 -9.16 21.97
CA GLU A 61 19.08 -8.82 22.82
C GLU A 61 18.24 -7.57 22.49
N GLN A 62 18.12 -7.18 21.21
CA GLN A 62 16.97 -6.37 20.81
C GLN A 62 16.21 -7.06 19.68
N GLU A 63 14.92 -7.31 19.92
CA GLU A 63 13.91 -7.59 18.90
C GLU A 63 13.75 -6.37 17.99
N LEU A 64 14.78 -6.07 17.22
CA LEU A 64 14.72 -5.08 16.16
C LEU A 64 13.90 -5.71 15.05
N GLN A 65 12.58 -5.51 15.08
CA GLN A 65 11.78 -5.52 13.87
C GLN A 65 11.94 -4.14 13.24
N PRO A 66 12.88 -3.95 12.29
CA PRO A 66 13.09 -2.64 11.73
C PRO A 66 11.84 -2.22 10.96
N THR A 67 11.30 -1.06 11.30
CA THR A 67 10.16 -0.46 10.62
C THR A 67 10.65 0.45 9.49
N LYS A 68 9.87 0.54 8.41
CA LYS A 68 10.05 1.58 7.39
C LYS A 68 9.00 2.66 7.59
N LYS A 69 9.42 3.89 7.31
CA LYS A 69 8.56 5.07 7.34
C LYS A 69 8.31 5.54 5.91
N LEU A 70 7.04 5.75 5.58
CA LEU A 70 6.58 6.35 4.34
C LEU A 70 5.84 7.62 4.69
N GLU A 71 6.24 8.74 4.12
CA GLU A 71 5.55 10.01 4.27
C GLU A 71 4.76 10.26 2.99
N LEU A 72 3.47 10.52 3.16
CA LEU A 72 2.53 10.80 2.09
C LEU A 72 2.39 12.30 1.92
N ASP A 73 2.56 12.76 0.69
CA ASP A 73 2.25 14.13 0.29
C ASP A 73 0.76 14.45 0.50
N GLU A 74 0.35 15.70 0.28
CA GLU A 74 -1.03 16.13 0.54
C GLU A 74 -2.07 15.31 -0.26
N LEU A 75 -1.75 14.99 -1.52
CA LEU A 75 -2.61 14.20 -2.39
C LEU A 75 -2.72 12.76 -1.91
N GLY A 76 -1.58 12.11 -1.63
CA GLY A 76 -1.51 10.76 -1.08
C GLY A 76 -2.17 10.65 0.30
N ALA A 77 -2.00 11.65 1.16
CA ALA A 77 -2.65 11.72 2.46
C ALA A 77 -4.17 11.83 2.35
N THR A 78 -4.65 12.61 1.38
CA THR A 78 -6.09 12.71 1.09
C THR A 78 -6.63 11.35 0.63
N LEU A 79 -5.97 10.70 -0.34
CA LEU A 79 -6.37 9.38 -0.83
C LEU A 79 -6.33 8.32 0.27
N TRP A 80 -5.28 8.31 1.08
CA TRP A 80 -5.16 7.40 2.22
C TRP A 80 -6.35 7.54 3.17
N CYS A 81 -6.75 8.76 3.52
CA CYS A 81 -7.94 8.98 4.34
C CYS A 81 -9.26 8.55 3.67
N MET A 82 -9.33 8.54 2.34
CA MET A 82 -10.51 8.11 1.58
C MET A 82 -10.63 6.57 1.47
N ILE A 83 -9.53 5.83 1.69
CA ILE A 83 -9.54 4.36 1.66
C ILE A 83 -10.16 3.84 2.96
N ASP A 84 -11.43 3.44 2.88
CA ASP A 84 -12.23 2.92 3.99
C ASP A 84 -12.46 1.40 3.94
N GLY A 85 -11.94 0.73 2.90
CA GLY A 85 -12.15 -0.70 2.67
C GLY A 85 -13.56 -1.08 2.18
N LYS A 86 -14.37 -0.09 1.79
CA LYS A 86 -15.74 -0.28 1.27
C LYS A 86 -15.88 0.20 -0.17
N LYS A 87 -15.27 1.34 -0.51
CA LYS A 87 -15.35 1.93 -1.86
C LYS A 87 -14.45 1.18 -2.85
N ASN A 88 -14.90 1.01 -4.08
CA ASN A 88 -14.04 0.48 -5.15
C ASN A 88 -13.11 1.57 -5.71
N VAL A 89 -12.10 1.17 -6.50
CA VAL A 89 -11.13 2.10 -7.08
C VAL A 89 -11.81 3.11 -8.01
N LYS A 90 -12.84 2.72 -8.77
CA LYS A 90 -13.59 3.63 -9.64
C LYS A 90 -14.24 4.79 -8.86
N THR A 91 -14.99 4.47 -7.80
CA THR A 91 -15.63 5.47 -6.93
C THR A 91 -14.59 6.34 -6.24
N LEU A 92 -13.46 5.76 -5.84
CA LEU A 92 -12.35 6.52 -5.27
C LEU A 92 -11.78 7.55 -6.26
N ILE A 93 -11.65 7.18 -7.54
CA ILE A 93 -11.18 8.08 -8.61
C ILE A 93 -12.18 9.23 -8.82
N GLU A 94 -13.47 8.91 -8.91
CA GLU A 94 -14.54 9.90 -9.11
C GLU A 94 -14.56 10.92 -7.95
N GLU A 95 -14.57 10.45 -6.70
CA GLU A 95 -14.56 11.33 -5.52
C GLU A 95 -13.26 12.15 -5.42
N PHE A 96 -12.11 11.56 -5.78
CA PHE A 96 -10.83 12.27 -5.72
C PHE A 96 -10.75 13.35 -6.80
N ALA A 97 -11.24 13.06 -8.01
CA ALA A 97 -11.34 14.02 -9.10
C ALA A 97 -12.22 15.22 -8.70
N GLU A 98 -13.37 14.98 -8.08
CA GLU A 98 -14.25 16.04 -7.58
C GLU A 98 -13.59 16.86 -6.47
N THR A 99 -12.97 16.20 -5.49
CA THR A 99 -12.36 16.87 -4.33
C THR A 99 -11.18 17.75 -4.71
N LYS A 100 -10.32 17.28 -5.63
CA LYS A 100 -9.12 18.00 -6.08
C LYS A 100 -9.29 18.75 -7.41
N ARG A 101 -10.49 18.72 -8.01
CA ARG A 101 -10.84 19.33 -9.30
C ARG A 101 -9.94 18.88 -10.46
N PHE A 102 -9.54 17.61 -10.44
CA PHE A 102 -8.78 17.00 -11.54
C PHE A 102 -9.71 16.43 -12.61
N SER A 103 -9.17 16.20 -13.81
CA SER A 103 -9.88 15.38 -14.78
C SER A 103 -9.93 13.91 -14.32
N ILE A 104 -10.94 13.16 -14.77
CA ILE A 104 -11.06 11.72 -14.44
C ILE A 104 -9.82 10.95 -14.89
N GLN A 105 -9.20 11.31 -16.02
CA GLN A 105 -8.01 10.64 -16.54
C GLN A 105 -6.78 10.90 -15.65
N GLU A 106 -6.56 12.14 -15.23
CA GLU A 106 -5.45 12.48 -14.31
C GLU A 106 -5.64 11.86 -12.92
N ALA A 107 -6.89 11.89 -12.41
CA ALA A 107 -7.23 11.25 -11.15
C ALA A 107 -6.99 9.74 -11.22
N GLU A 108 -7.43 9.07 -12.29
CA GLU A 108 -7.19 7.64 -12.48
C GLU A 108 -5.69 7.33 -12.51
N GLN A 109 -4.90 8.06 -13.30
CA GLN A 109 -3.46 7.84 -13.38
C GLN A 109 -2.78 8.04 -12.02
N SER A 110 -3.18 9.06 -11.27
CA SER A 110 -2.61 9.38 -9.96
C SER A 110 -2.99 8.35 -8.91
N VAL A 111 -4.28 8.00 -8.82
CA VAL A 111 -4.81 7.02 -7.86
C VAL A 111 -4.21 5.64 -8.14
N THR A 112 -4.20 5.20 -9.39
CA THR A 112 -3.65 3.88 -9.74
C THR A 112 -2.14 3.81 -9.49
N ALA A 113 -1.38 4.87 -9.79
CA ALA A 113 0.04 4.93 -9.46
C ALA A 113 0.27 4.85 -7.95
N PHE A 114 -0.52 5.58 -7.17
CA PHE A 114 -0.46 5.60 -5.71
C PHE A 114 -0.79 4.24 -5.09
N LEU A 115 -1.92 3.64 -5.48
CA LEU A 115 -2.32 2.31 -5.02
C LEU A 115 -1.28 1.24 -5.38
N ARG A 116 -0.67 1.33 -6.57
CA ARG A 116 0.41 0.43 -7.00
C ARG A 116 1.65 0.59 -6.13
N GLU A 117 2.00 1.81 -5.74
CA GLU A 117 3.13 2.05 -4.85
C GLU A 117 2.89 1.49 -3.44
N LEU A 118 1.71 1.74 -2.87
CA LEU A 118 1.33 1.19 -1.56
C LEU A 118 1.26 -0.34 -1.60
N GLY A 119 0.70 -0.92 -2.66
CA GLY A 119 0.64 -2.36 -2.86
C GLY A 119 2.04 -2.98 -3.00
N ARG A 120 2.97 -2.33 -3.72
CA ARG A 120 4.37 -2.78 -3.82
C ARG A 120 5.09 -2.78 -2.48
N ARG A 121 4.73 -1.83 -1.60
CA ARG A 121 5.29 -1.72 -0.25
C ARG A 121 4.61 -2.66 0.76
N GLY A 122 3.51 -3.33 0.37
CA GLY A 122 2.76 -4.22 1.24
C GLY A 122 1.89 -3.49 2.27
N VAL A 123 1.54 -2.23 1.99
CA VAL A 123 0.83 -1.34 2.92
C VAL A 123 -0.68 -1.41 2.70
N ILE A 124 -1.12 -1.82 1.52
CA ILE A 124 -2.54 -2.02 1.20
C ILE A 124 -2.74 -3.34 0.46
N VAL A 125 -3.98 -3.80 0.47
CA VAL A 125 -4.44 -4.90 -0.37
C VAL A 125 -5.61 -4.46 -1.22
N LEU A 126 -5.68 -4.98 -2.45
CA LEU A 126 -6.84 -4.84 -3.32
C LEU A 126 -7.69 -6.10 -3.18
N ARG A 127 -8.92 -5.92 -2.68
CA ARG A 127 -9.90 -6.99 -2.59
C ARG A 127 -10.68 -7.06 -3.88
N LYS A 128 -10.81 -8.25 -4.45
CA LYS A 128 -11.73 -8.46 -5.58
C LYS A 128 -13.19 -8.38 -5.08
N PRO A 129 -14.12 -7.90 -5.90
CA PRO A 129 -15.55 -7.93 -5.59
C PRO A 129 -16.07 -9.36 -5.41
#